data_AF-A0A835XMZ8-F1
#
_entry.id   AF-A0A835XMZ8-F1
#
_cell.length_a   1.000
_cell.length_b   1.000
_cell.length_c   1.000
_cell.angle_alpha   90.00
_cell.angle_beta   90.00
_cell.angle_gamma   90.00
#
_symmetry.space_group_name_H-M   'P 1'
#
loop_
_entity.id
_entity.type
_entity.pdbx_description
1 polymer ?
#
loop_
_entity_poly.entity_id
_entity_poly.type
_entity_poly.pdbx_seq_one_letter_code
_entity_poly.pdbx_strand_id
1 'polypeptide(L)'
;MDKAPLVQTIEEPQLDGIQGVVIKESTQVIDAVMEALGGPFEAANKYKVYPIQGEKRLATNHDETESSWLPKQADLDAVQPVFTAVEKSSTCLRMTLALCGGLNLRALKLNFVDPTNRVPYTVDRPCKMGAGCCCPLEMTMYDANGGMVGQVVEKTEGCFWEQCCLCTYTHKVLVGNTRQSLVHKYNIINPMCCCGRVSNCWGATCCKQNFFIDITDPQGKIVSYAHKTYGGDGGCGACCRMAYDFSNYVLPFPKDATNLDRMLLVLGMLSIEYAYHSRKGGDDD
;
A
#
# COMPACT_ATOMS: atom_id res chain seq x y z
N MET A 1 -18.12 -38.81 -26.89
CA MET A 1 -16.83 -38.22 -26.46
C MET A 1 -17.05 -36.72 -26.41
N ASP A 2 -17.56 -36.25 -25.29
CA ASP A 2 -17.87 -34.84 -25.09
C ASP A 2 -16.56 -34.09 -24.90
N LYS A 3 -16.32 -33.12 -25.80
CA LYS A 3 -15.18 -32.20 -25.70
C LYS A 3 -15.40 -31.34 -24.46
N ALA A 4 -14.48 -31.43 -23.51
CA ALA A 4 -14.41 -30.52 -22.38
C ALA A 4 -14.39 -29.07 -22.91
N PRO A 5 -15.20 -28.15 -22.35
CA PRO A 5 -15.19 -26.77 -22.78
C PRO A 5 -13.84 -26.14 -22.44
N LEU A 6 -13.29 -25.40 -23.40
CA LEU A 6 -12.12 -24.55 -23.24
C LEU A 6 -12.32 -23.65 -22.02
N VAL A 7 -11.43 -23.81 -21.02
CA VAL A 7 -11.30 -22.88 -19.90
C VAL A 7 -11.04 -21.51 -20.51
N GLN A 8 -12.01 -20.60 -20.37
CA GLN A 8 -11.81 -19.19 -20.67
C GLN A 8 -10.70 -18.71 -19.74
N THR A 9 -9.51 -18.47 -20.29
CA THR A 9 -8.44 -17.73 -19.62
C THR A 9 -9.04 -16.44 -19.10
N ILE A 10 -9.14 -16.34 -17.78
CA ILE A 10 -9.51 -15.11 -17.10
C ILE A 10 -8.44 -14.11 -17.51
N GLU A 11 -8.78 -13.13 -18.34
CA GLU A 11 -7.87 -12.03 -18.68
C GLU A 11 -7.51 -11.32 -17.38
N GLU A 12 -6.30 -11.60 -16.89
CA GLU A 12 -5.70 -10.90 -15.77
C GLU A 12 -5.60 -9.42 -16.14
N PRO A 13 -6.16 -8.51 -15.34
CA PRO A 13 -5.99 -7.08 -15.57
C PRO A 13 -4.51 -6.71 -15.69
N GLN A 14 -4.17 -6.07 -16.80
CA GLN A 14 -2.78 -5.89 -17.21
C GLN A 14 -2.16 -4.66 -16.55
N LEU A 15 -1.31 -4.89 -15.55
CA LEU A 15 -0.29 -3.91 -15.16
C LEU A 15 0.94 -3.99 -16.06
N ASP A 16 0.92 -4.79 -17.11
CA ASP A 16 2.03 -4.90 -18.06
C ASP A 16 2.19 -3.63 -18.90
N GLY A 17 3.43 -3.28 -19.21
CA GLY A 17 3.75 -2.15 -20.09
C GLY A 17 3.56 -0.75 -19.48
N ILE A 18 2.96 -0.61 -18.29
CA ILE A 18 2.87 0.70 -17.60
C ILE A 18 4.11 0.98 -16.73
N GLN A 19 4.47 2.26 -16.60
CA GLN A 19 5.63 2.73 -15.83
C GLN A 19 5.46 2.53 -14.31
N GLY A 20 4.22 2.55 -13.83
CA GLY A 20 3.89 2.52 -12.42
C GLY A 20 2.43 2.83 -12.18
N VAL A 21 2.05 2.97 -10.91
CA VAL A 21 0.71 3.29 -10.48
C VAL A 21 0.68 4.38 -9.41
N VAL A 22 -0.46 5.05 -9.29
CA VAL A 22 -0.82 5.89 -8.15
C VAL A 22 -1.86 5.14 -7.31
N ILE A 23 -1.57 4.91 -6.04
CA ILE A 23 -2.49 4.28 -5.08
C ILE A 23 -3.08 5.38 -4.22
N LYS A 24 -4.38 5.60 -4.34
CA LYS A 24 -5.09 6.68 -3.67
C LYS A 24 -6.16 6.12 -2.74
N GLU A 25 -6.08 6.45 -1.48
CA GLU A 25 -7.18 6.20 -0.55
C GLU A 25 -8.41 7.05 -0.90
N SER A 26 -9.57 6.41 -0.93
CA SER A 26 -10.85 7.07 -1.17
C SER A 26 -11.47 7.49 0.15
N THR A 27 -11.71 8.79 0.29
CA THR A 27 -12.55 9.37 1.33
C THR A 27 -13.93 8.73 1.33
N GLN A 28 -14.37 8.24 2.48
CA GLN A 28 -15.79 7.97 2.71
C GLN A 28 -16.32 9.11 3.58
N VAL A 29 -17.33 9.82 3.06
CA VAL A 29 -18.01 10.93 3.78
C VAL A 29 -18.47 10.52 5.19
N ILE A 30 -18.71 9.22 5.39
CA ILE A 30 -19.11 8.63 6.67
C ILE A 30 -17.99 8.74 7.73
N ASP A 31 -16.71 8.64 7.36
CA ASP A 31 -15.58 8.75 8.29
C ASP A 31 -15.51 10.17 8.88
N ALA A 32 -15.60 11.19 8.02
CA ALA A 32 -15.61 12.59 8.44
C ALA A 32 -16.83 12.93 9.32
N VAL A 33 -17.98 12.30 9.07
CA VAL A 33 -19.20 12.53 9.86
C VAL A 33 -19.14 11.83 11.21
N MET A 34 -18.64 10.60 11.29
CA MET A 34 -18.59 9.84 12.54
C MET A 34 -17.51 10.35 13.49
N GLU A 35 -16.38 10.82 12.95
CA GLU A 35 -15.34 11.52 13.70
C GLU A 35 -15.85 12.84 14.27
N ALA A 36 -16.60 13.63 13.49
CA ALA A 36 -17.26 14.85 13.99
C ALA A 36 -18.28 14.59 15.10
N LEU A 37 -18.73 13.34 15.26
CA LEU A 37 -19.65 12.89 16.31
C LEU A 37 -18.95 12.16 17.47
N GLY A 38 -17.61 12.09 17.47
CA GLY A 38 -16.82 11.42 18.52
C GLY A 38 -17.05 9.91 18.59
N GLY A 39 -17.54 9.29 17.52
CA GLY A 39 -17.79 7.86 17.46
C GLY A 39 -16.52 7.11 17.05
N PRO A 40 -16.15 5.98 17.70
CA PRO A 40 -15.02 5.14 17.28
C PRO A 40 -15.41 4.32 16.04
N PHE A 41 -15.63 4.99 14.92
CA PHE A 41 -16.02 4.38 13.66
C PHE A 41 -15.01 4.76 12.57
N GLU A 42 -14.43 3.73 11.95
CA GLU A 42 -13.65 3.87 10.74
C GLU A 42 -14.25 2.93 9.69
N ALA A 43 -14.63 3.47 8.53
CA ALA A 43 -15.20 2.73 7.43
C ALA A 43 -14.15 1.83 6.78
N ALA A 44 -14.58 0.73 6.16
CA ALA A 44 -13.71 -0.14 5.36
C ALA A 44 -12.90 0.67 4.36
N ASN A 45 -11.56 0.68 4.48
CA ASN A 45 -10.72 1.51 3.62
C ASN A 45 -10.86 1.05 2.17
N LYS A 46 -10.83 2.00 1.24
CA LYS A 46 -10.91 1.74 -0.20
C LYS A 46 -9.76 2.46 -0.87
N TYR A 47 -8.99 1.73 -1.67
CA TYR A 47 -7.87 2.30 -2.41
C TYR A 47 -8.14 2.14 -3.89
N LYS A 48 -8.02 3.22 -4.65
CA LYS A 48 -8.07 3.20 -6.11
C LYS A 48 -6.64 3.19 -6.64
N VAL A 49 -6.37 2.27 -7.57
CA VAL A 49 -5.05 2.11 -8.20
C VAL A 49 -5.14 2.63 -9.63
N TYR A 50 -4.54 3.79 -9.89
CA TYR A 50 -4.54 4.45 -11.19
C TYR A 50 -3.23 4.15 -11.92
N PRO A 51 -3.25 3.90 -13.24
CA PRO A 51 -2.02 3.75 -14.00
C PRO A 51 -1.36 5.12 -14.21
N ILE A 52 -0.02 5.18 -14.14
CA ILE A 52 0.72 6.37 -14.56
C ILE A 52 0.73 6.41 -16.09
N GLN A 53 0.08 7.43 -16.68
CA GLN A 53 -0.01 7.59 -18.12
C GLN A 53 1.14 8.42 -18.70
N GLY A 54 1.67 7.93 -19.83
CA GLY A 54 2.76 8.57 -20.55
C GLY A 54 4.08 8.55 -19.79
N GLU A 55 5.09 9.24 -20.34
CA GLU A 55 6.38 9.40 -19.66
C GLU A 55 6.26 10.52 -18.62
N LYS A 56 6.24 10.14 -17.34
CA LYS A 56 6.32 11.07 -16.23
C LYS A 56 7.70 10.98 -15.58
N ARG A 57 8.30 12.14 -15.29
CA ARG A 57 9.54 12.19 -14.51
C ARG A 57 9.20 12.00 -13.04
N LEU A 58 9.35 10.78 -12.53
CA LEU A 58 9.08 10.46 -11.13
C LEU A 58 10.25 10.86 -10.24
N ALA A 59 9.99 11.23 -8.99
CA ALA A 59 11.04 11.58 -8.04
C ALA A 59 11.87 10.34 -7.69
N THR A 60 13.20 10.47 -7.72
CA THR A 60 14.13 9.40 -7.31
C THR A 60 14.93 9.74 -6.05
N ASN A 61 14.91 11.02 -5.65
CA ASN A 61 15.47 11.51 -4.40
C ASN A 61 14.58 12.61 -3.79
N HIS A 62 14.91 13.01 -2.56
CA HIS A 62 14.15 14.00 -1.80
C HIS A 62 14.40 15.46 -2.19
N ASP A 63 15.44 15.72 -2.96
CA ASP A 63 15.83 17.06 -3.39
C ASP A 63 15.19 17.44 -4.75
N GLU A 64 14.61 16.46 -5.45
CA GLU A 64 13.99 16.60 -6.78
C GLU A 64 12.56 17.14 -6.77
N THR A 65 12.18 17.92 -5.75
CA THR A 65 10.79 18.37 -5.52
C THR A 65 10.23 19.25 -6.63
N GLU A 66 11.03 20.14 -7.24
CA GLU A 66 10.53 21.06 -8.28
C GLU A 66 10.46 20.44 -9.67
N SER A 67 11.22 19.37 -9.90
CA SER A 67 11.44 18.81 -11.23
C SER A 67 10.78 17.45 -11.45
N SER A 68 10.24 16.86 -10.38
CA SER A 68 9.47 15.62 -10.42
C SER A 68 7.98 15.91 -10.59
N TRP A 69 7.31 15.03 -11.32
CA TRP A 69 5.86 15.03 -11.46
C TRP A 69 5.23 14.47 -10.20
N LEU A 70 4.16 15.13 -9.76
CA LEU A 70 3.27 14.67 -8.69
C LEU A 70 1.84 14.56 -9.24
N PRO A 71 1.10 13.51 -8.88
CA PRO A 71 -0.28 13.36 -9.34
C PRO A 71 -1.17 14.46 -8.75
N LYS A 72 -1.90 15.15 -9.62
CA LYS A 72 -3.00 16.06 -9.24
C LYS A 72 -4.34 15.36 -9.37
N GLN A 73 -5.37 15.88 -8.73
CA GLN A 73 -6.72 15.32 -8.86
C GLN A 73 -7.18 15.24 -10.32
N ALA A 74 -6.88 16.26 -11.12
CA ALA A 74 -7.22 16.29 -12.55
C ALA A 74 -6.53 15.19 -13.36
N ASP A 75 -5.29 14.81 -13.01
CA ASP A 75 -4.58 13.70 -13.65
C ASP A 75 -5.30 12.37 -13.37
N LEU A 76 -5.83 12.20 -12.16
CA LEU A 76 -6.52 10.98 -11.73
C LEU A 76 -7.95 10.89 -12.26
N ASP A 77 -8.65 12.02 -12.39
CA ASP A 77 -10.02 12.05 -12.92
C ASP A 77 -10.06 11.80 -14.43
N ALA A 78 -8.94 12.07 -15.13
CA ALA A 78 -8.79 11.80 -16.55
C ALA A 78 -8.59 10.30 -16.89
N VAL A 79 -8.40 9.45 -15.88
CA VAL A 79 -7.99 8.05 -16.07
C VAL A 79 -8.85 7.11 -15.24
N GLN A 80 -9.26 5.99 -15.83
CA GLN A 80 -9.96 4.95 -15.08
C GLN A 80 -8.97 4.18 -14.19
N PRO A 81 -9.31 3.89 -12.92
CA PRO A 81 -8.51 3.00 -12.09
C PRO A 81 -8.37 1.62 -12.73
N VAL A 82 -7.18 1.01 -12.63
CA VAL A 82 -6.98 -0.41 -13.00
C VAL A 82 -7.65 -1.33 -11.98
N PHE A 83 -7.64 -0.93 -10.70
CA PHE A 83 -8.27 -1.68 -9.63
C PHE A 83 -8.82 -0.75 -8.55
N THR A 84 -9.77 -1.28 -7.79
CA THR A 84 -10.13 -0.78 -6.47
C THR A 84 -9.88 -1.88 -5.44
N ALA A 85 -8.96 -1.68 -4.51
CA ALA A 85 -8.78 -2.54 -3.36
C ALA A 85 -9.80 -2.15 -2.28
N VAL A 86 -10.68 -3.08 -1.92
CA VAL A 86 -11.77 -2.85 -0.95
C VAL A 86 -11.53 -3.69 0.29
N GLU A 87 -11.39 -3.03 1.43
CA GLU A 87 -11.30 -3.70 2.72
C GLU A 87 -12.60 -4.41 3.09
N LYS A 88 -12.46 -5.60 3.66
CA LYS A 88 -13.50 -6.38 4.31
C LYS A 88 -12.98 -6.77 5.69
N SER A 89 -13.41 -6.03 6.71
CA SER A 89 -13.07 -6.27 8.10
C SER A 89 -14.32 -6.18 8.98
N SER A 90 -14.26 -6.81 10.15
CA SER A 90 -15.37 -6.80 11.10
C SER A 90 -15.46 -5.44 11.79
N THR A 91 -16.62 -4.79 11.71
CA THR A 91 -16.89 -3.51 12.40
C THR A 91 -16.64 -3.63 13.90
N CYS A 92 -17.09 -4.71 14.54
CA CYS A 92 -16.87 -4.92 15.98
C CYS A 92 -15.38 -5.04 16.31
N LEU A 93 -14.60 -5.76 15.49
CA LEU A 93 -13.15 -5.88 15.71
C LEU A 93 -12.47 -4.52 15.60
N ARG A 94 -12.87 -3.70 14.62
CA ARG A 94 -12.34 -2.34 14.45
C ARG A 94 -12.64 -1.45 15.64
N MET A 95 -13.89 -1.43 16.11
CA MET A 95 -14.27 -0.64 17.28
C MET A 95 -13.43 -1.02 18.51
N THR A 96 -13.28 -2.31 18.79
CA THR A 96 -12.47 -2.79 19.93
C THR A 96 -11.00 -2.39 19.77
N LEU A 97 -10.42 -2.59 18.59
CA LEU A 97 -9.01 -2.26 18.35
C LEU A 97 -8.76 -0.75 18.33
N ALA A 98 -9.73 0.05 17.85
CA ALA A 98 -9.65 1.50 17.89
C ALA A 98 -9.62 2.02 19.34
N LEU A 99 -10.46 1.47 20.22
CA LEU A 99 -10.47 1.81 21.64
C LEU A 99 -9.19 1.36 22.38
N CYS A 100 -8.51 0.33 21.88
CA CYS A 100 -7.28 -0.20 22.47
C CYS A 100 -5.99 0.30 21.80
N GLY A 101 -6.06 1.23 20.85
CA GLY A 101 -4.89 1.75 20.13
C GLY A 101 -4.16 0.73 19.26
N GLY A 102 -4.89 -0.30 18.78
CA GLY A 102 -4.35 -1.40 17.97
C GLY A 102 -5.02 -1.55 16.61
N LEU A 103 -5.65 -0.51 16.07
CA LEU A 103 -6.44 -0.59 14.83
C LEU A 103 -5.61 -0.99 13.60
N ASN A 104 -4.33 -0.60 13.59
CA ASN A 104 -3.36 -1.01 12.59
C ASN A 104 -3.03 -2.52 12.68
N LEU A 105 -3.35 -3.22 13.77
CA LEU A 105 -3.10 -4.66 13.92
C LEU A 105 -4.28 -5.54 13.47
N ARG A 106 -5.37 -4.93 13.01
CA ARG A 106 -6.61 -5.64 12.68
C ARG A 106 -6.42 -6.74 11.63
N ALA A 107 -7.11 -7.86 11.84
CA ALA A 107 -7.35 -8.81 10.78
C ALA A 107 -8.27 -8.19 9.72
N LEU A 108 -7.93 -8.36 8.45
CA LEU A 108 -8.74 -7.86 7.33
C LEU A 108 -8.58 -8.75 6.10
N LYS A 109 -9.54 -8.66 5.20
CA LYS A 109 -9.43 -9.13 3.82
C LYS A 109 -9.45 -7.94 2.88
N LEU A 110 -8.73 -8.04 1.76
CA LEU A 110 -8.83 -7.07 0.66
C LEU A 110 -9.33 -7.78 -0.59
N ASN A 111 -10.27 -7.17 -1.27
CA ASN A 111 -10.68 -7.60 -2.61
C ASN A 111 -10.16 -6.58 -3.61
N PHE A 112 -9.31 -7.00 -4.55
CA PHE A 112 -8.98 -6.19 -5.72
C PHE A 112 -10.11 -6.35 -6.73
N VAL A 113 -10.89 -5.30 -6.93
CA VAL A 113 -12.02 -5.25 -7.85
C VAL A 113 -11.58 -4.54 -9.12
N ASP A 114 -11.74 -5.17 -10.28
CA ASP A 114 -11.43 -4.56 -11.57
C ASP A 114 -12.58 -3.64 -12.07
N PRO A 115 -12.40 -2.89 -13.17
CA PRO A 115 -13.45 -2.01 -13.71
C PRO A 115 -14.71 -2.73 -14.17
N THR A 116 -14.65 -4.04 -14.38
CA THR A 116 -15.77 -4.92 -14.76
C THR A 116 -16.46 -5.55 -13.55
N ASN A 117 -16.11 -5.14 -12.33
CA ASN A 117 -16.56 -5.69 -11.05
C ASN A 117 -16.15 -7.15 -10.79
N ARG A 118 -15.15 -7.67 -11.49
CA ARG A 118 -14.55 -8.97 -11.15
C ARG A 118 -13.58 -8.81 -9.99
N VAL A 119 -13.36 -9.89 -9.24
CA VAL A 119 -12.39 -9.94 -8.14
C VAL A 119 -11.23 -10.87 -8.53
N PRO A 120 -10.27 -10.41 -9.35
CA PRO A 120 -9.14 -11.23 -9.80
C PRO A 120 -8.23 -11.66 -8.64
N TYR A 121 -8.11 -10.84 -7.59
CA TYR A 121 -7.26 -11.14 -6.44
C TYR A 121 -7.98 -10.85 -5.13
N THR A 122 -7.75 -11.72 -4.16
CA THR A 122 -8.12 -11.51 -2.76
C THR A 122 -6.89 -11.57 -1.87
N VAL A 123 -6.94 -10.89 -0.74
CA VAL A 123 -5.85 -10.85 0.23
C VAL A 123 -6.38 -11.22 1.59
N ASP A 124 -5.61 -12.01 2.32
CA ASP A 124 -5.83 -12.28 3.74
C ASP A 124 -4.71 -11.66 4.56
N ARG A 125 -5.09 -10.87 5.56
CA ARG A 125 -4.19 -10.30 6.55
C ARG A 125 -4.64 -10.76 7.95
N PRO A 126 -3.89 -11.64 8.61
CA PRO A 126 -4.21 -12.04 9.98
C PRO A 126 -3.91 -10.93 10.99
N CYS A 127 -4.56 -11.00 12.15
CA CYS A 127 -4.25 -10.13 13.29
C CYS A 127 -2.92 -10.59 13.90
N LYS A 128 -1.87 -9.79 13.75
CA LYS A 128 -0.52 -10.05 14.30
C LYS A 128 0.06 -8.78 14.91
N MET A 129 0.95 -8.95 15.89
CA MET A 129 1.55 -7.83 16.64
C MET A 129 2.77 -7.19 15.96
N GLY A 130 3.24 -7.76 14.85
CA GLY A 130 4.42 -7.31 14.12
C GLY A 130 5.73 -7.88 14.63
N ALA A 131 6.80 -7.58 13.90
CA ALA A 131 8.12 -8.16 14.08
C ALA A 131 8.71 -7.87 15.47
N GLY A 132 8.37 -6.71 16.06
CA GLY A 132 8.78 -6.35 17.43
C GLY A 132 8.34 -7.34 18.52
N CYS A 133 7.29 -8.13 18.27
CA CYS A 133 6.82 -9.21 19.14
C CYS A 133 7.03 -10.61 18.54
N CYS A 134 8.04 -10.78 17.69
CA CYS A 134 8.35 -12.03 16.98
C CYS A 134 7.19 -12.59 16.13
N CYS A 135 6.21 -11.76 15.76
CA CYS A 135 5.00 -12.14 15.03
C CYS A 135 4.87 -11.26 13.78
N PRO A 136 5.67 -11.48 12.72
CA PRO A 136 5.74 -10.57 11.58
C PRO A 136 4.38 -10.32 10.97
N LEU A 137 4.08 -9.07 10.67
CA LEU A 137 2.90 -8.74 9.87
C LEU A 137 3.02 -9.42 8.51
N GLU A 138 1.91 -9.97 8.03
CA GLU A 138 1.88 -10.62 6.72
C GLU A 138 0.57 -10.33 5.98
N MET A 139 0.64 -10.34 4.66
CA MET A 139 -0.49 -10.31 3.76
C MET A 139 -0.28 -11.36 2.68
N THR A 140 -1.23 -12.28 2.53
CA THR A 140 -1.15 -13.35 1.53
C THR A 140 -2.15 -13.05 0.43
N MET A 141 -1.68 -13.09 -0.83
CA MET A 141 -2.53 -12.87 -2.00
C MET A 141 -2.94 -14.20 -2.62
N TYR A 142 -4.21 -14.28 -3.02
CA TYR A 142 -4.83 -15.40 -3.71
C TYR A 142 -5.45 -14.93 -5.03
N ASP A 143 -5.37 -15.77 -6.05
CA ASP A 143 -6.07 -15.59 -7.32
C ASP A 143 -7.58 -15.84 -7.20
N ALA A 144 -8.30 -15.65 -8.31
CA ALA A 144 -9.74 -15.87 -8.40
C ALA A 144 -10.17 -17.32 -8.13
N ASN A 145 -9.26 -18.30 -8.26
CA ASN A 145 -9.51 -19.71 -7.99
C ASN A 145 -9.17 -20.08 -6.53
N GLY A 146 -8.70 -19.13 -5.72
CA GLY A 146 -8.24 -19.37 -4.35
C GLY A 146 -6.82 -19.94 -4.27
N GLY A 147 -6.10 -20.03 -5.39
CA GLY A 147 -4.68 -20.38 -5.41
C GLY A 147 -3.84 -19.24 -4.84
N MET A 148 -2.93 -19.55 -3.92
CA MET A 148 -1.96 -18.55 -3.45
C MET A 148 -1.08 -18.13 -4.63
N VAL A 149 -0.72 -16.85 -4.71
CA VAL A 149 0.17 -16.32 -5.77
C VAL A 149 1.38 -15.57 -5.20
N GLY A 150 1.31 -15.12 -3.95
CA GLY A 150 2.42 -14.49 -3.27
C GLY A 150 2.07 -14.02 -1.87
N GLN A 151 3.07 -13.46 -1.21
CA GLN A 151 2.97 -12.99 0.16
C GLN A 151 3.86 -11.76 0.36
N VAL A 152 3.40 -10.82 1.17
CA VAL A 152 4.23 -9.76 1.73
C VAL A 152 4.39 -10.04 3.21
N VAL A 153 5.62 -10.02 3.71
CA VAL A 153 5.92 -10.31 5.12
C VAL A 153 6.92 -9.32 5.69
N GLU A 154 6.66 -8.83 6.88
CA GLU A 154 7.58 -7.99 7.63
C GLU A 154 8.86 -8.76 7.99
N LYS A 155 10.02 -8.12 7.81
CA LYS A 155 11.32 -8.69 8.18
C LYS A 155 11.50 -8.65 9.69
N THR A 156 11.84 -9.80 10.27
CA THR A 156 12.10 -9.99 11.72
C THR A 156 13.59 -10.05 12.08
N GLU A 157 14.46 -10.20 11.09
CA GLU A 157 15.91 -10.29 11.29
C GLU A 157 16.51 -8.90 11.46
N GLY A 158 17.31 -8.67 12.51
CA GLY A 158 17.90 -7.35 12.81
C GLY A 158 16.99 -6.38 13.57
N CYS A 159 15.86 -6.91 14.09
CA CYS A 159 14.69 -6.19 14.61
C CYS A 159 14.98 -5.04 15.60
N PHE A 160 16.04 -5.12 16.42
CA PHE A 160 16.20 -4.15 17.50
C PHE A 160 16.88 -2.85 17.06
N TRP A 161 17.96 -2.91 16.28
CA TRP A 161 18.71 -1.69 15.94
C TRP A 161 18.11 -0.92 14.76
N GLU A 162 17.76 -1.61 13.67
CA GLU A 162 17.21 -0.96 12.46
C GLU A 162 15.80 -0.38 12.72
N GLN A 163 14.93 -1.11 13.43
CA GLN A 163 13.58 -0.62 13.71
C GLN A 163 13.52 0.35 14.90
N CYS A 164 14.32 0.17 15.96
CA CYS A 164 14.25 1.05 17.13
C CYS A 164 15.11 2.32 16.96
N CYS A 165 16.29 2.23 16.34
CA CYS A 165 17.25 3.34 16.28
C CYS A 165 17.24 4.07 14.93
N LEU A 166 16.91 3.37 13.84
CA LEU A 166 16.77 3.97 12.50
C LEU A 166 15.30 4.08 12.06
N CYS A 167 14.35 3.60 12.89
CA CYS A 167 12.91 3.60 12.59
C CYS A 167 12.60 3.07 11.20
N THR A 168 13.36 2.06 10.76
CA THR A 168 13.30 1.53 9.41
C THR A 168 12.63 0.17 9.44
N TYR A 169 11.49 0.07 8.77
CA TYR A 169 10.69 -1.15 8.69
C TYR A 169 10.81 -1.73 7.29
N THR A 170 11.09 -3.03 7.19
CA THR A 170 11.29 -3.69 5.90
C THR A 170 10.25 -4.78 5.69
N HIS A 171 9.61 -4.79 4.53
CA HIS A 171 8.69 -5.83 4.10
C HIS A 171 9.31 -6.59 2.92
N LYS A 172 9.36 -7.92 3.00
CA LYS A 172 9.80 -8.81 1.92
C LYS A 172 8.60 -9.14 1.03
N VAL A 173 8.75 -8.98 -0.28
CA VAL A 173 7.80 -9.40 -1.30
C VAL A 173 8.22 -10.76 -1.83
N LEU A 174 7.35 -11.74 -1.63
CA LEU A 174 7.56 -13.15 -1.95
C LEU A 174 6.55 -13.59 -3.03
N VAL A 175 7.05 -14.29 -4.06
CA VAL A 175 6.24 -14.80 -5.17
C VAL A 175 6.25 -16.32 -5.16
N GLY A 176 5.09 -16.95 -5.32
CA GLY A 176 5.00 -18.41 -5.37
C GLY A 176 3.59 -18.90 -5.09
N ASN A 177 3.30 -20.12 -5.54
CA ASN A 177 1.96 -20.70 -5.44
C ASN A 177 1.68 -21.49 -4.16
N THR A 178 2.72 -21.70 -3.34
CA THR A 178 2.64 -22.35 -2.02
C THR A 178 3.64 -21.69 -1.08
N ARG A 179 3.46 -21.87 0.23
CA ARG A 179 4.42 -21.34 1.23
C ARG A 179 5.84 -21.88 1.03
N GLN A 180 5.98 -23.11 0.56
CA GLN A 180 7.27 -23.77 0.34
C GLN A 180 7.96 -23.30 -0.94
N SER A 181 7.20 -22.81 -1.92
CA SER A 181 7.72 -22.35 -3.21
C SER A 181 7.92 -20.84 -3.28
N LEU A 182 7.75 -20.13 -2.16
CA LEU A 182 7.89 -18.67 -2.11
C LEU A 182 9.35 -18.26 -2.37
N VAL A 183 9.53 -17.41 -3.37
CA VAL A 183 10.83 -16.82 -3.73
C VAL A 183 10.81 -15.34 -3.39
N HIS A 184 11.82 -14.89 -2.66
CA HIS A 184 12.01 -13.48 -2.35
C HIS A 184 12.41 -12.70 -3.61
N LYS A 185 11.62 -11.67 -3.96
CA LYS A 185 11.82 -10.85 -5.15
C LYS A 185 12.22 -9.42 -4.86
N TYR A 186 11.62 -8.81 -3.84
CA TYR A 186 11.91 -7.41 -3.49
C TYR A 186 11.86 -7.19 -2.00
N ASN A 187 12.64 -6.23 -1.50
CA ASN A 187 12.40 -5.60 -0.21
C ASN A 187 11.74 -4.24 -0.45
N ILE A 188 10.78 -3.91 0.40
CA ILE A 188 10.22 -2.57 0.51
C ILE A 188 10.65 -2.01 1.86
N ILE A 189 11.47 -0.97 1.81
CA ILE A 189 12.13 -0.39 2.98
C ILE A 189 11.45 0.94 3.28
N ASN A 190 10.85 1.03 4.46
CA ASN A 190 10.11 2.18 4.98
C ASN A 190 10.91 2.87 6.09
N PRO A 191 11.82 3.81 5.77
CA PRO A 191 12.53 4.59 6.78
C PRO A 191 11.63 5.71 7.31
N MET A 192 11.15 5.62 8.55
CA MET A 192 10.23 6.61 9.11
C MET A 192 10.93 7.78 9.82
N CYS A 193 12.20 7.64 10.20
CA CYS A 193 12.89 8.64 11.00
C CYS A 193 13.58 9.76 10.18
N CYS A 194 14.08 10.77 10.89
CA CYS A 194 14.79 11.91 10.29
C CYS A 194 16.19 11.54 9.75
N CYS A 195 16.65 10.31 10.00
CA CYS A 195 18.00 9.84 9.75
C CYS A 195 17.99 8.61 8.82
N GLY A 196 19.13 8.36 8.17
CA GLY A 196 19.28 7.27 7.19
C GLY A 196 19.60 7.80 5.80
N ARG A 197 19.36 6.97 4.77
CA ARG A 197 19.61 7.33 3.36
C ARG A 197 18.79 8.54 2.92
N VAL A 198 17.55 8.63 3.40
CA VAL A 198 16.62 9.73 3.15
C VAL A 198 16.03 10.17 4.49
N SER A 199 15.99 11.48 4.72
CA SER A 199 15.30 12.02 5.90
C SER A 199 13.81 12.08 5.61
N ASN A 200 12.99 11.24 6.23
CA ASN A 200 11.54 11.24 5.99
C ASN A 200 10.75 12.03 7.03
N CYS A 201 11.44 12.80 7.89
CA CYS A 201 10.77 13.69 8.81
C CYS A 201 9.92 14.71 8.08
N TRP A 202 8.66 14.82 8.52
CA TRP A 202 7.63 15.63 7.88
C TRP A 202 7.34 15.24 6.42
N GLY A 203 7.81 14.09 5.95
CA GLY A 203 7.49 13.59 4.61
C GLY A 203 5.99 13.38 4.43
N ALA A 204 5.50 13.62 3.22
CA ALA A 204 4.08 13.61 2.90
C ALA A 204 3.25 14.66 3.68
N THR A 205 3.86 15.79 4.04
CA THR A 205 3.19 16.94 4.65
C THR A 205 3.39 18.22 3.83
N CYS A 206 2.78 19.32 4.27
CA CYS A 206 3.02 20.64 3.70
C CYS A 206 4.48 21.12 3.83
N CYS A 207 5.22 20.64 4.84
CA CYS A 207 6.62 21.00 5.06
C CYS A 207 7.59 20.22 4.16
N LYS A 208 7.21 18.98 3.79
CA LYS A 208 7.96 18.13 2.87
C LYS A 208 7.02 17.22 2.10
N GLN A 209 6.85 17.51 0.82
CA GLN A 209 5.81 16.90 -0.01
C GLN A 209 5.91 15.38 -0.14
N ASN A 210 7.13 14.83 -0.14
CA ASN A 210 7.39 13.42 -0.41
C ASN A 210 7.98 12.72 0.80
N PHE A 211 7.41 11.57 1.13
CA PHE A 211 7.97 10.55 2.00
C PHE A 211 8.44 9.39 1.11
N PHE A 212 9.74 9.04 1.14
CA PHE A 212 10.32 8.05 0.24
C PHE A 212 10.34 6.64 0.83
N ILE A 213 10.02 5.66 0.00
CA ILE A 213 10.04 4.23 0.33
C ILE A 213 10.89 3.53 -0.73
N ASP A 214 11.94 2.85 -0.29
CA ASP A 214 12.89 2.22 -1.21
C ASP A 214 12.43 0.83 -1.60
N ILE A 215 12.57 0.50 -2.88
CA ILE A 215 12.33 -0.85 -3.39
C ILE A 215 13.68 -1.40 -3.85
N THR A 216 14.14 -2.45 -3.19
CA THR A 216 15.41 -3.11 -3.51
C THR A 216 15.19 -4.53 -3.99
N ASP A 217 16.13 -5.05 -4.76
CA ASP A 217 16.22 -6.48 -5.03
C ASP A 217 16.68 -7.24 -3.77
N PRO A 218 16.70 -8.60 -3.78
CA PRO A 218 17.11 -9.38 -2.62
C PRO A 218 18.57 -9.17 -2.22
N GLN A 219 19.40 -8.62 -3.12
CA GLN A 219 20.80 -8.28 -2.90
C GLN A 219 20.98 -6.88 -2.29
N GLY A 220 19.90 -6.12 -2.13
CA GLY A 220 19.89 -4.78 -1.55
C GLY A 220 20.16 -3.66 -2.55
N LYS A 221 20.26 -3.95 -3.84
CA LYS A 221 20.38 -2.90 -4.88
C LYS A 221 19.01 -2.26 -5.09
N ILE A 222 18.99 -0.93 -5.10
CA ILE A 222 17.76 -0.18 -5.36
C ILE A 222 17.33 -0.36 -6.81
N VAL A 223 16.07 -0.77 -7.00
CA VAL A 223 15.46 -1.00 -8.32
C VAL A 223 14.30 -0.03 -8.61
N SER A 224 13.71 0.58 -7.58
CA SER A 224 12.68 1.63 -7.72
C SER A 224 12.53 2.44 -6.42
N TYR A 225 11.85 3.59 -6.52
CA TYR A 225 11.57 4.50 -5.41
C TYR A 225 10.06 4.81 -5.37
N ALA A 226 9.35 4.23 -4.40
CA ALA A 226 7.98 4.63 -4.13
C ALA A 226 7.98 5.89 -3.25
N HIS A 227 6.90 6.67 -3.29
CA HIS A 227 6.75 7.80 -2.38
C HIS A 227 5.29 8.05 -1.98
N LYS A 228 5.05 8.28 -0.68
CA LYS A 228 3.79 8.86 -0.17
C LYS A 228 3.85 10.36 -0.40
N THR A 229 2.77 10.92 -0.90
CA THR A 229 2.64 12.33 -1.28
C THR A 229 1.52 12.99 -0.50
N TYR A 230 1.72 14.25 -0.12
CA TYR A 230 0.69 15.08 0.49
C TYR A 230 -0.49 15.38 -0.48
N GLY A 231 -0.26 15.26 -1.79
CA GLY A 231 -1.21 15.57 -2.85
C GLY A 231 -1.29 17.08 -3.11
N GLY A 232 -0.81 17.53 -4.27
CA GLY A 232 -0.57 18.94 -4.59
C GLY A 232 -1.80 19.79 -4.95
N ASP A 233 -2.99 19.43 -4.49
CA ASP A 233 -4.19 20.23 -4.75
C ASP A 233 -4.29 21.34 -3.69
N GLY A 234 -4.07 22.59 -4.08
CA GLY A 234 -4.21 23.73 -3.17
C GLY A 234 -5.64 23.90 -2.65
N GLY A 235 -5.79 24.48 -1.44
CA GLY A 235 -7.08 24.83 -0.83
C GLY A 235 -7.41 24.07 0.46
N CYS A 236 -8.66 24.15 0.90
CA CYS A 236 -9.15 23.53 2.14
C CYS A 236 -8.97 22.00 2.15
N GLY A 237 -8.94 21.36 0.97
CA GLY A 237 -8.64 19.93 0.82
C GLY A 237 -7.24 19.53 1.28
N ALA A 238 -6.25 20.43 1.22
CA ALA A 238 -4.90 20.18 1.75
C ALA A 238 -4.89 20.24 3.30
N CYS A 239 -5.55 21.23 3.90
CA CYS A 239 -5.73 21.30 5.36
C CYS A 239 -6.54 20.12 5.91
N CYS A 240 -7.63 19.73 5.23
CA CYS A 240 -8.37 18.51 5.59
C CYS A 240 -7.52 17.25 5.41
N ARG A 241 -6.64 17.15 4.40
CA ARG A 241 -5.72 16.01 4.27
C ARG A 241 -4.69 15.91 5.39
N MET A 242 -4.25 17.04 5.96
CA MET A 242 -3.43 17.05 7.18
C MET A 242 -4.21 16.56 8.40
N ALA A 243 -5.51 16.90 8.49
CA ALA A 243 -6.38 16.46 9.59
C ALA A 243 -6.87 15.01 9.45
N TYR A 244 -6.94 14.46 8.23
CA TYR A 244 -7.57 13.16 7.95
C TYR A 244 -6.65 12.10 7.32
N ASP A 245 -5.34 12.37 7.20
CA ASP A 245 -4.27 11.44 6.78
C ASP A 245 -4.52 10.62 5.49
N PHE A 246 -5.08 11.23 4.43
CA PHE A 246 -5.33 10.49 3.18
C PHE A 246 -4.04 10.17 2.43
N SER A 247 -3.70 8.89 2.36
CA SER A 247 -2.48 8.42 1.72
C SER A 247 -2.59 8.38 0.19
N ASN A 248 -1.68 9.09 -0.49
CA ASN A 248 -1.46 8.98 -1.94
C ASN A 248 -0.05 8.47 -2.20
N TYR A 249 0.08 7.25 -2.73
CA TYR A 249 1.37 6.69 -3.11
C TYR A 249 1.59 6.80 -4.62
N VAL A 250 2.81 7.12 -5.01
CA VAL A 250 3.31 6.91 -6.36
C VAL A 250 4.26 5.73 -6.30
N LEU A 251 3.96 4.68 -7.07
CA LEU A 251 4.72 3.43 -7.13
C LEU A 251 5.21 3.19 -8.57
N PRO A 252 6.44 3.59 -8.91
CA PRO A 252 7.08 3.15 -10.14
C PRO A 252 7.40 1.66 -10.07
N PHE A 253 7.15 0.93 -11.15
CA PHE A 253 7.51 -0.49 -11.23
C PHE A 253 8.96 -0.69 -11.67
N PRO A 254 9.68 -1.66 -11.10
CA PRO A 254 10.96 -2.11 -11.64
C PRO A 254 10.82 -2.53 -13.11
N LYS A 255 11.82 -2.25 -13.94
CA LYS A 255 11.76 -2.48 -15.41
C LYS A 255 11.42 -3.93 -15.77
N ASP A 256 11.98 -4.88 -15.03
CA ASP A 256 11.84 -6.32 -15.28
C ASP A 256 10.71 -6.97 -14.44
N ALA A 257 9.89 -6.17 -13.75
CA ALA A 257 8.78 -6.69 -12.95
C ALA A 257 7.68 -7.25 -13.85
N THR A 258 7.31 -8.52 -13.61
CA THR A 258 6.14 -9.17 -14.21
C THR A 258 4.83 -8.56 -13.69
N ASN A 259 3.69 -8.84 -14.32
CA ASN A 259 2.38 -8.42 -13.81
C ASN A 259 2.17 -8.81 -12.33
N LEU A 260 2.47 -10.06 -11.98
CA LEU A 260 2.35 -10.55 -10.62
C LEU A 260 3.29 -9.83 -9.63
N ASP A 261 4.54 -9.57 -10.05
CA ASP A 261 5.48 -8.77 -9.25
C ASP A 261 4.91 -7.38 -8.96
N ARG A 262 4.32 -6.73 -9.98
CA ARG A 262 3.70 -5.40 -9.87
C ARG A 262 2.52 -5.42 -8.90
N MET A 263 1.65 -6.42 -9.00
CA MET A 263 0.52 -6.60 -8.07
C MET A 263 0.98 -6.83 -6.63
N LEU A 264 2.03 -7.62 -6.43
CA LEU A 264 2.57 -7.87 -5.09
C LEU A 264 3.32 -6.67 -4.52
N LEU A 265 3.91 -5.82 -5.36
CA LEU A 265 4.44 -4.51 -4.95
C LEU A 265 3.32 -3.56 -4.52
N VAL A 266 2.19 -3.52 -5.23
CA VAL A 266 0.98 -2.79 -4.80
C VAL A 266 0.50 -3.28 -3.45
N LEU A 267 0.41 -4.60 -3.26
CA LEU A 267 0.10 -5.20 -1.97
C LEU A 267 1.12 -4.81 -0.90
N GLY A 268 2.40 -4.74 -1.24
CA GLY A 268 3.45 -4.33 -0.34
C GLY A 268 3.29 -2.91 0.17
N MET A 269 2.88 -1.97 -0.69
CA MET A 269 2.55 -0.61 -0.29
C MET A 269 1.34 -0.58 0.65
N LEU A 270 0.29 -1.35 0.36
CA LEU A 270 -0.87 -1.48 1.26
C LEU A 270 -0.47 -2.13 2.60
N SER A 271 0.47 -3.07 2.60
CA SER A 271 1.01 -3.68 3.81
C SER A 271 1.67 -2.66 4.73
N ILE A 272 2.46 -1.75 4.16
CA ILE A 272 3.07 -0.62 4.87
C ILE A 272 2.01 0.37 5.35
N GLU A 273 1.04 0.71 4.50
CA GLU A 273 -0.08 1.59 4.84
C GLU A 273 -0.79 1.11 6.10
N TYR A 274 -1.34 -0.11 6.07
CA TYR A 274 -2.08 -0.69 7.21
C TYR A 274 -1.22 -0.94 8.45
N ALA A 275 0.10 -1.03 8.32
CA ALA A 275 0.99 -1.28 9.44
C ALA A 275 1.40 0.01 10.16
N TYR A 276 1.72 1.06 9.40
CA TYR A 276 2.45 2.22 9.92
C TYR A 276 1.80 3.57 9.65
N HIS A 277 0.96 3.68 8.62
CA HIS A 277 0.38 4.95 8.19
C HIS A 277 -1.14 5.02 8.37
N SER A 278 -1.84 3.89 8.50
CA SER A 278 -3.25 3.90 8.90
C SER A 278 -3.39 4.27 10.37
N ARG A 279 -4.51 4.92 10.73
CA ARG A 279 -4.89 5.22 12.12
C ARG A 279 -4.67 4.03 13.05
N LYS A 280 -4.06 4.31 14.21
CA LYS A 280 -3.79 3.29 15.24
C LYS A 280 -4.94 3.19 16.24
N GLY A 281 -5.85 4.17 16.26
CA GLY A 281 -6.91 4.29 17.26
C GLY A 281 -6.34 4.87 18.57
N GLY A 282 -7.17 5.56 19.35
CA GLY A 282 -6.71 6.30 20.52
C GLY A 282 -5.91 7.57 20.21
N ASP A 283 -5.78 7.92 18.92
CA ASP A 283 -5.32 9.22 18.47
C ASP A 283 -6.49 10.21 18.64
N ASP A 284 -6.70 10.70 19.87
CA ASP A 284 -7.46 11.91 20.13
C ASP A 284 -6.57 13.11 19.78
N ASP A 285 -6.41 13.42 18.50
CA ASP A 285 -5.86 14.71 18.03
C ASP A 285 -6.89 15.44 17.17
#